data_AF-A0A961ZEW3-F1
#
_entry.id   AF-A0A961ZEW3-F1
#
_cell.length_a   1.000
_cell.length_b   1.000
_cell.length_c   1.000
_cell.angle_alpha   90.00
_cell.angle_beta   90.00
_cell.angle_gamma   90.00
#
_symmetry.space_group_name_H-M   'P 1'
#
loop_
_entity.id
_entity.type
_entity.pdbx_description
1 polymer ?
#
loop_
_entity_poly.entity_id
_entity_poly.type
_entity_poly.pdbx_seq_one_letter_code
_entity_poly.pdbx_strand_id
1 'polypeptide(L)'
;MTRQEKNETFLLTSFLYGGNADYIEELYAAYSKDPQSVDESWRSFFAGLKDQASEIARNAEGPSWARNDWPQQANGELVSALDGDWGDIAVKIHKAEAKKAEAKGEPVDPQKILRSTRDSIHSIMMIRAYR
;
A
#
# COMPACT_ATOMS: atom_id res chain seq x y z
N MET A 1 11.83 12.16 -40.33
CA MET A 1 11.61 12.71 -38.98
C MET A 1 12.82 13.51 -38.53
N THR A 2 12.69 14.83 -38.41
CA THR A 2 13.75 15.71 -37.88
C THR A 2 13.71 15.73 -36.34
N ARG A 3 14.79 16.19 -35.69
CA ARG A 3 14.83 16.36 -34.21
C ARG A 3 13.73 17.31 -33.71
N GLN A 4 13.35 18.28 -34.54
CA GLN A 4 12.30 19.27 -34.26
C GLN A 4 10.92 18.60 -34.13
N GLU A 5 10.53 17.79 -35.12
CA GLU A 5 9.23 17.12 -35.16
C GLU A 5 9.02 16.16 -33.97
N LYS A 6 10.07 15.47 -33.54
CA LYS A 6 10.01 14.60 -32.34
C LYS A 6 9.76 15.38 -31.06
N ASN A 7 10.39 16.56 -30.91
CA ASN A 7 10.19 17.40 -29.74
C ASN A 7 8.78 17.99 -29.71
N GLU A 8 8.24 18.41 -30.86
CA GLU A 8 6.87 18.92 -30.96
C GLU A 8 5.84 17.84 -30.59
N THR A 9 6.01 16.64 -31.12
CA THR A 9 5.14 15.49 -30.77
C THR A 9 5.22 15.16 -29.28
N PHE A 10 6.42 15.21 -28.69
CA PHE A 10 6.61 14.99 -27.26
C PHE A 10 5.88 16.05 -26.43
N LEU A 11 6.00 17.33 -26.76
CA LEU A 11 5.30 18.39 -26.03
C LEU A 11 3.78 18.22 -26.09
N LEU A 12 3.24 17.87 -27.26
CA LEU A 12 1.81 17.66 -27.46
C LEU A 12 1.27 16.43 -26.72
N THR A 13 2.09 15.42 -26.45
CA THR A 13 1.67 14.17 -25.79
C THR A 13 2.22 14.03 -24.38
N SER A 14 3.01 14.98 -23.89
CA SER A 14 3.66 14.94 -22.57
C SER A 14 2.67 14.83 -21.41
N PHE A 15 1.43 15.29 -21.61
CA PHE A 15 0.37 15.19 -20.63
C PHE A 15 -0.19 13.76 -20.50
N LEU A 16 0.06 12.86 -21.46
CA LEU A 16 -0.35 11.45 -21.44
C LEU A 16 0.75 10.62 -20.77
N TYR A 17 0.77 10.56 -19.44
CA TYR A 17 1.75 9.75 -18.71
C TYR A 17 1.07 8.88 -17.64
N GLY A 18 1.74 7.81 -17.20
CA GLY A 18 1.10 6.82 -16.32
C GLY A 18 0.63 7.36 -14.98
N GLY A 19 1.23 8.44 -14.46
CA GLY A 19 0.88 8.99 -13.15
C GLY A 19 -0.42 9.79 -13.11
N ASN A 20 -0.95 10.23 -14.26
CA ASN A 20 -2.25 10.90 -14.36
C ASN A 20 -3.26 10.09 -15.18
N ALA A 21 -3.02 8.79 -15.38
CA ALA A 21 -3.92 7.93 -16.14
C ALA A 21 -5.34 7.93 -15.56
N ASP A 22 -5.47 7.69 -14.24
CA ASP A 22 -6.76 7.66 -13.55
C ASP A 22 -7.56 8.97 -13.74
N TYR A 23 -6.88 10.11 -13.64
CA TYR A 23 -7.49 11.42 -13.87
C TYR A 23 -8.02 11.59 -15.30
N ILE A 24 -7.25 11.15 -16.31
CA ILE A 24 -7.67 11.24 -17.71
C ILE A 24 -8.86 10.30 -17.99
N GLU A 25 -8.86 9.10 -17.42
CA GLU A 25 -9.97 8.14 -17.54
C GLU A 25 -11.26 8.69 -16.92
N GLU A 26 -11.18 9.29 -15.72
CA GLU A 26 -12.32 9.97 -15.09
C GLU A 26 -12.83 11.13 -15.93
N LEU A 27 -11.91 11.94 -16.48
CA LEU A 27 -12.25 13.07 -17.34
C LEU A 27 -12.91 12.63 -18.65
N TYR A 28 -12.47 11.50 -19.22
CA TYR A 28 -13.08 10.92 -20.41
C TYR A 28 -14.46 10.32 -20.10
N ALA A 29 -14.62 9.68 -18.95
CA ALA A 29 -15.91 9.23 -18.46
C ALA A 29 -16.89 10.39 -18.23
N ALA A 30 -16.42 11.51 -17.68
CA ALA A 30 -17.23 12.73 -17.55
C ALA A 30 -17.63 13.27 -18.94
N TYR A 31 -16.69 13.37 -19.88
CA TYR A 31 -16.94 13.80 -21.26
C TYR A 31 -17.98 12.91 -21.98
N SER A 32 -17.91 11.59 -21.78
CA SER A 32 -18.87 10.65 -22.39
C SER A 32 -20.31 10.85 -21.91
N LYS A 33 -20.50 11.38 -20.68
CA LYS A 33 -21.81 11.70 -20.11
C LYS A 33 -22.28 13.09 -20.54
N ASP A 34 -21.38 14.06 -20.47
CA ASP A 34 -21.63 15.44 -20.87
C ASP A 34 -20.39 16.03 -21.55
N PRO A 35 -20.41 16.25 -22.87
CA PRO A 35 -19.30 16.88 -23.57
C PRO A 35 -18.95 18.27 -23.05
N GLN A 36 -19.87 19.02 -22.42
CA GLN A 36 -19.60 20.35 -21.87
C GLN A 36 -18.92 20.33 -20.49
N SER A 37 -18.78 19.15 -19.87
CA SER A 37 -18.15 19.00 -18.56
C SER A 37 -16.63 19.20 -18.56
N VAL A 38 -16.00 19.25 -19.74
CA VAL A 38 -14.55 19.35 -19.91
C VAL A 38 -14.17 20.50 -20.84
N ASP A 39 -12.95 21.02 -20.68
CA ASP A 39 -12.42 22.10 -21.51
C ASP A 39 -12.32 21.72 -22.99
N GLU A 40 -12.31 22.73 -23.85
CA GLU A 40 -12.33 22.57 -25.31
C GLU A 40 -11.17 21.72 -25.86
N SER A 41 -9.98 21.85 -25.26
CA SER A 41 -8.81 21.03 -25.62
C SER A 41 -9.07 19.54 -25.40
N TRP A 42 -9.67 19.19 -24.26
CA TRP A 42 -10.06 17.82 -23.91
C TRP A 42 -11.18 17.30 -24.80
N ARG A 43 -12.20 18.12 -25.09
CA ARG A 43 -13.27 17.74 -26.02
C ARG A 43 -12.73 17.38 -27.40
N SER A 44 -11.79 18.17 -27.89
CA SER A 44 -11.17 17.96 -29.20
C SER A 44 -10.33 16.67 -29.22
N PHE A 45 -9.61 16.39 -28.13
CA PHE A 45 -8.84 15.16 -27.97
C PHE A 45 -9.75 13.93 -27.91
N PHE A 46 -10.75 13.91 -27.02
CA PHE A 46 -11.66 12.78 -26.83
C PHE A 46 -12.57 12.51 -28.03
N ALA A 47 -12.96 13.54 -28.78
CA ALA A 47 -13.70 13.39 -30.04
C ALA A 47 -12.92 12.57 -31.10
N GLY A 48 -11.59 12.54 -31.01
CA GLY A 48 -10.72 11.77 -31.89
C GLY A 48 -10.65 10.27 -31.57
N LEU A 49 -10.96 9.86 -30.34
CA LEU A 49 -10.80 8.48 -29.86
C LEU A 49 -11.92 7.55 -30.35
N LYS A 50 -13.17 8.03 -30.38
CA LYS A 50 -14.35 7.31 -30.88
C LYS A 50 -14.62 5.96 -30.19
N ASP A 51 -14.23 5.82 -28.93
CA ASP A 51 -14.54 4.60 -28.15
C ASP A 51 -16.04 4.53 -27.79
N GLN A 52 -16.50 3.33 -27.45
CA GLN A 52 -17.89 3.15 -27.01
C GLN A 52 -18.06 3.63 -25.57
N ALA A 53 -19.16 4.33 -25.27
CA ALA A 53 -19.43 4.84 -23.92
C ALA A 53 -19.39 3.76 -22.82
N SER A 54 -19.76 2.52 -23.13
CA SER A 54 -19.66 1.38 -22.21
C SER A 54 -18.21 0.98 -21.91
N GLU A 55 -17.30 1.10 -22.88
CA GLU A 55 -15.88 0.81 -22.68
C GLU A 55 -15.21 1.91 -21.86
N ILE A 56 -15.56 3.17 -22.14
CA ILE A 56 -15.10 4.34 -21.38
C ILE A 56 -15.49 4.21 -19.90
N ALA A 57 -16.76 3.88 -19.63
CA ALA A 57 -17.24 3.69 -18.27
C ALA A 57 -16.50 2.55 -17.55
N ARG A 58 -16.31 1.41 -18.22
CA ARG A 58 -15.59 0.26 -17.65
C ARG A 58 -14.12 0.59 -17.36
N ASN A 59 -13.46 1.37 -18.21
CA ASN A 59 -12.07 1.75 -17.98
C ASN A 59 -11.91 2.67 -16.78
N ALA A 60 -12.86 3.60 -16.57
CA ALA A 60 -12.87 4.48 -15.41
C ALA A 60 -13.17 3.76 -14.08
N GLU A 61 -13.79 2.58 -14.10
CA GLU A 61 -13.95 1.73 -12.92
C GLU A 61 -12.63 1.08 -12.47
N GLY A 62 -11.60 1.14 -13.32
CA GLY A 62 -10.28 0.59 -13.06
C GLY A 62 -10.07 -0.81 -13.64
N PRO A 63 -8.85 -1.34 -13.51
CA PRO A 63 -8.50 -2.60 -14.13
C PRO A 63 -9.18 -3.79 -13.43
N SER A 64 -9.66 -4.75 -14.22
CA SER A 64 -10.30 -5.97 -13.72
C SER A 64 -9.38 -6.89 -12.90
N TRP A 65 -8.07 -6.69 -13.00
CA TRP A 65 -7.04 -7.41 -12.23
C TRP A 65 -6.63 -6.67 -10.96
N ALA A 66 -7.20 -5.49 -10.68
CA ALA A 66 -6.96 -4.76 -9.44
C ALA A 66 -7.37 -5.65 -8.25
N ARG A 67 -6.48 -5.74 -7.27
CA ARG A 67 -6.68 -6.53 -6.06
C ARG A 67 -6.75 -5.61 -4.85
N ASN A 68 -7.84 -5.70 -4.10
CA ASN A 68 -8.04 -4.92 -2.88
C ASN A 68 -7.05 -5.27 -1.76
N ASP A 69 -6.45 -6.46 -1.82
CA ASP A 69 -5.48 -6.94 -0.85
C ASP A 69 -4.01 -6.68 -1.26
N TRP A 70 -3.79 -5.89 -2.32
CA TRP A 70 -2.46 -5.54 -2.81
C TRP A 70 -2.10 -4.08 -2.50
N PRO A 71 -0.83 -3.76 -2.16
CA PRO A 71 0.26 -4.70 -1.87
C PRO A 71 0.02 -5.43 -0.55
N GLN A 72 0.28 -6.74 -0.55
CA GLN A 72 0.24 -7.51 0.68
C GLN A 72 1.36 -7.03 1.61
N GLN A 73 1.01 -6.64 2.83
CA GLN A 73 1.99 -6.29 3.85
C GLN A 73 2.85 -7.52 4.15
N ALA A 74 4.17 -7.39 4.04
CA ALA A 74 5.08 -8.44 4.43
C ALA A 74 5.15 -8.49 5.96
N ASN A 75 4.37 -9.35 6.60
CA ASN A 75 4.16 -9.34 8.05
C ASN A 75 4.60 -10.66 8.73
N GLY A 76 5.74 -11.22 8.30
CA GLY A 76 6.32 -12.42 8.90
C GLY A 76 7.19 -12.11 10.14
N GLU A 77 7.42 -13.12 10.99
CA GLU A 77 8.27 -13.01 12.20
C GLU A 77 9.65 -12.39 11.91
N LEU A 78 10.28 -12.76 10.79
CA LEU A 78 11.58 -12.19 10.39
C LEU A 78 11.50 -10.71 10.00
N VAL A 79 10.38 -10.28 9.41
CA VAL A 79 10.16 -8.88 9.04
C VAL A 79 9.92 -8.06 10.30
N SER A 80 9.00 -8.53 11.16
CA SER A 80 8.72 -7.94 12.47
C SER A 80 9.94 -7.88 13.39
N ALA A 81 10.83 -8.88 13.32
CA ALA A 81 12.08 -8.88 14.06
C ALA A 81 13.08 -7.81 13.57
N LEU A 82 12.98 -7.39 12.30
CA LEU A 82 13.87 -6.42 11.69
C LEU A 82 13.34 -4.98 11.79
N ASP A 83 12.03 -4.76 11.58
CA ASP A 83 11.39 -3.44 11.63
C ASP A 83 10.74 -3.10 12.99
N GLY A 84 10.53 -4.09 13.85
CA GLY A 84 9.91 -3.94 15.16
C GLY A 84 8.37 -3.89 15.14
N ASP A 85 7.74 -4.01 13.98
CA ASP A 85 6.28 -4.03 13.85
C ASP A 85 5.73 -5.46 14.02
N TRP A 86 5.34 -5.78 15.26
CA TRP A 86 4.72 -7.05 15.62
C TRP A 86 3.18 -7.04 15.49
N GLY A 87 2.59 -5.92 15.03
CA GLY A 87 1.15 -5.74 14.92
C GLY A 87 0.37 -6.18 16.17
N ASP A 88 -0.71 -6.93 15.96
CA ASP A 88 -1.62 -7.39 17.01
C ASP A 88 -1.01 -8.42 17.98
N ILE A 89 0.15 -9.01 17.64
CA ILE A 89 0.79 -10.03 18.48
C ILE A 89 1.21 -9.41 19.81
N ALA A 90 1.80 -8.21 19.79
CA ALA A 90 2.20 -7.49 20.99
C ALA A 90 0.99 -7.22 21.92
N VAL A 91 -0.14 -6.80 21.34
CA VAL A 91 -1.39 -6.54 22.08
C VAL A 91 -1.92 -7.82 22.72
N LYS A 92 -1.90 -8.94 21.99
CA LYS A 92 -2.34 -10.25 22.51
C LYS A 92 -1.43 -10.76 23.62
N ILE A 93 -0.11 -10.57 23.50
CA ILE A 93 0.87 -10.93 24.54
C ILE A 93 0.61 -10.12 25.80
N HIS A 94 0.53 -8.80 25.73
CA HIS A 94 0.25 -7.96 26.89
C HIS A 94 -1.06 -8.31 27.59
N LYS A 95 -2.11 -8.60 26.81
CA LYS A 95 -3.40 -9.04 27.37
C LYS A 95 -3.30 -10.42 28.05
N ALA A 96 -2.51 -11.33 27.51
CA ALA A 96 -2.28 -12.64 28.10
C ALA A 96 -1.42 -12.55 29.39
N GLU A 97 -0.43 -11.67 29.40
CA GLU A 97 0.41 -11.38 30.58
C GLU A 97 -0.40 -10.73 31.70
N ALA A 98 -1.24 -9.74 31.40
CA ALA A 98 -2.14 -9.11 32.36
C ALA A 98 -3.09 -10.15 33.01
N LYS A 99 -3.71 -11.01 32.19
CA LYS A 99 -4.56 -12.11 32.70
C LYS A 99 -3.77 -13.12 33.56
N LYS A 100 -2.54 -13.45 33.17
CA LYS A 100 -1.68 -14.35 33.96
C LYS A 100 -1.24 -13.71 35.29
N ALA A 101 -1.02 -12.39 35.31
CA ALA A 101 -0.66 -11.64 36.51
C ALA A 101 -1.84 -11.59 37.50
N GLU A 102 -3.05 -11.30 37.02
CA GLU A 102 -4.28 -11.34 37.82
C GLU A 102 -4.54 -12.73 38.41
N ALA A 103 -4.29 -13.80 37.64
CA ALA A 103 -4.52 -15.18 38.09
C ALA A 103 -3.50 -15.67 39.15
N LYS A 104 -2.32 -15.07 39.25
CA LYS A 104 -1.25 -15.54 40.15
C LYS A 104 -1.17 -14.81 41.48
N GLY A 105 -1.78 -13.62 41.63
CA GLY A 105 -1.88 -12.92 42.92
C GLY A 105 -0.56 -12.57 43.62
N GLU A 106 0.59 -12.69 42.94
CA GLU A 106 1.90 -12.33 43.49
C GLU A 106 2.27 -10.88 43.14
N PRO A 107 2.76 -10.07 44.10
CA PRO A 107 3.29 -8.75 43.79
C PRO A 107 4.49 -8.91 42.86
N VAL A 108 4.37 -8.30 41.69
CA VAL A 108 5.38 -8.32 40.65
C VAL A 108 6.59 -7.52 41.12
N ASP A 109 7.61 -8.20 41.66
CA ASP A 109 8.89 -7.57 42.01
C ASP A 109 9.68 -7.24 40.72
N PRO A 110 9.92 -5.94 40.42
CA PRO A 110 10.65 -5.53 39.22
C PRO A 110 12.06 -6.14 39.12
N GLN A 111 12.72 -6.41 40.25
CA GLN A 111 14.06 -7.01 40.28
C GLN A 111 14.05 -8.46 39.78
N LYS A 112 13.02 -9.22 40.14
CA LYS A 112 12.86 -10.63 39.75
C LYS A 112 12.59 -10.77 38.25
N ILE A 113 11.80 -9.85 37.67
CA ILE A 113 11.57 -9.82 36.21
C ILE A 113 12.88 -9.56 35.47
N LEU A 114 13.62 -8.51 35.85
CA LEU A 114 14.86 -8.14 35.18
C LEU A 114 15.88 -9.28 35.19
N ARG A 115 15.99 -10.00 36.31
CA ARG A 115 16.86 -11.18 36.43
C ARG A 115 16.41 -12.31 35.50
N SER A 116 15.12 -12.64 35.50
CA SER A 116 14.55 -13.67 34.63
C SER A 116 14.71 -13.36 33.14
N THR A 117 14.55 -12.10 32.73
CA THR A 117 14.74 -11.67 31.35
C THR A 117 16.21 -11.80 30.93
N ARG A 118 17.14 -11.39 31.80
CA ARG A 118 18.58 -11.51 31.56
C ARG A 118 19.01 -12.96 31.39
N ASP A 119 18.54 -13.85 32.26
CA ASP A 119 18.84 -15.28 32.20
C ASP A 119 18.29 -15.92 30.91
N SER A 120 17.11 -15.49 30.47
CA SER A 120 16.50 -15.94 29.21
C SER A 120 17.31 -15.48 27.99
N ILE A 121 17.79 -14.24 27.95
CA ILE A 121 18.66 -13.73 26.88
C ILE A 121 19.99 -14.51 26.84
N HIS A 122 20.61 -14.73 28.00
CA HIS A 122 21.85 -15.53 28.08
C HIS A 122 21.64 -16.96 27.55
N SER A 123 20.50 -17.58 27.85
CA SER A 123 20.17 -18.91 27.35
C SER A 123 20.03 -18.96 25.83
N ILE A 124 19.34 -17.98 25.23
CA ILE A 124 19.18 -17.89 23.77
C ILE A 124 20.54 -17.63 23.10
N MET A 125 21.39 -16.78 23.69
CA MET A 125 22.75 -16.55 23.19
C MET A 125 23.60 -17.82 23.24
N MET A 126 23.55 -18.60 24.33
CA MET A 126 24.26 -19.88 24.40
C MET A 126 23.75 -20.85 23.32
N ILE A 127 22.43 -20.99 23.18
CA ILE A 127 21.85 -21.87 22.15
C ILE A 127 22.33 -21.46 20.75
N ARG A 128 22.35 -20.17 20.43
CA ARG A 128 22.83 -19.67 19.13
C ARG A 128 24.34 -19.82 18.94
N ALA A 129 25.14 -19.76 20.00
CA ALA A 129 26.59 -19.92 19.94
C ALA A 129 27.02 -21.39 19.77
N TYR A 130 26.20 -22.34 20.21
CA TYR A 130 26.46 -23.78 20.10
C TYR A 130 25.72 -24.47 18.94
N ARG A 131 24.94 -23.73 18.15
CA ARG A 131 24.24 -24.22 16.96
C ARG A 131 25.06 -23.99 15.71
#